data_AF-A0A1H9YM76-F1
#
_entry.id   AF-A0A1H9YM76-F1
#
_cell.length_a   1.000
_cell.length_b   1.000
_cell.length_c   1.000
_cell.angle_alpha   90.00
_cell.angle_beta   90.00
_cell.angle_gamma   90.00
#
_symmetry.space_group_name_H-M   'P 1'
#
loop_
_entity.id
_entity.type
_entity.pdbx_description
1 polymer ?
#
loop_
_entity_poly.entity_id
_entity_poly.type
_entity_poly.pdbx_seq_one_letter_code
_entity_poly.pdbx_strand_id
1 'polypeptide(L)'
;MNIKKVVITTGIYLDKELRLLVSFDENDKPVDLINLDVTKIGEVYLATVEKVLNDVDGCILKLDSNTKGYIENKKLIPDSYVTRHSDKKKVCQEDQFYVQIYQDRKGIKPYSCNFIKQEDYTENPTFIKYYLGNYCDSDTEVITDMPDIHEANPSFRYYIDDSLSLWNLYGLTKLLDNICSRICHLKSGGNIVIEPTEALTVIDVNSGKNYGKQKPFEVNVEALEAAFSEIRLRSISGIILIDLLKVSKAEEEKLIEVANSLVDEDISRITIHGFSNLGLLEVTRSKIFSTFTI
;
A
#
# COMPACT_ATOMS: atom_id res chain seq x y z
N MET A 1 4.69 7.33 12.23
CA MET A 1 4.60 8.08 10.96
C MET A 1 3.50 9.13 11.06
N ASN A 2 3.74 10.37 10.62
CA ASN A 2 2.74 11.43 10.60
C ASN A 2 2.61 11.96 9.17
N ILE A 3 1.43 11.78 8.55
CA ILE A 3 1.18 12.30 7.21
C ILE A 3 0.77 13.76 7.35
N LYS A 4 1.57 14.68 6.80
CA LYS A 4 1.26 16.12 6.86
C LYS A 4 0.57 16.63 5.62
N LYS A 5 0.76 15.95 4.49
CA LYS A 5 0.22 16.39 3.23
C LYS A 5 -0.15 15.23 2.34
N VAL A 6 -1.26 15.36 1.64
CA VAL A 6 -1.71 14.43 0.60
C VAL A 6 -1.97 15.22 -0.68
N VAL A 7 -1.31 14.81 -1.76
CA VAL A 7 -1.48 15.38 -3.09
C VAL A 7 -2.25 14.37 -3.93
N ILE A 8 -3.37 14.81 -4.50
CA ILE A 8 -4.23 14.01 -5.38
C ILE A 8 -4.25 14.68 -6.73
N THR A 9 -3.67 14.03 -7.74
CA THR A 9 -3.46 14.65 -9.05
C THR A 9 -3.56 13.64 -10.18
N THR A 10 -3.69 14.15 -11.41
CA THR A 10 -3.63 13.36 -12.63
C THR A 10 -2.45 13.79 -13.49
N GLY A 11 -1.91 12.87 -14.29
CA GLY A 11 -0.87 13.18 -15.25
C GLY A 11 -0.59 12.03 -16.20
N ILE A 12 0.19 12.30 -17.24
CA ILE A 12 0.56 11.32 -18.25
C ILE A 12 1.91 10.71 -17.90
N TYR A 13 1.97 9.38 -17.83
CA TYR A 13 3.19 8.60 -17.66
C TYR A 13 3.15 7.38 -18.58
N LEU A 14 4.20 7.20 -19.41
CA LEU A 14 4.28 6.12 -20.40
C LEU A 14 3.00 5.98 -21.26
N ASP A 15 2.53 7.12 -21.81
CA ASP A 15 1.34 7.23 -22.66
C ASP A 15 0.00 6.82 -21.99
N LYS A 16 -0.02 6.67 -20.66
CA LYS A 16 -1.23 6.45 -19.87
C LYS A 16 -1.51 7.66 -19.00
N GLU A 17 -2.78 8.03 -18.91
CA GLU A 17 -3.25 8.93 -17.86
C GLU A 17 -3.35 8.15 -16.55
N LEU A 18 -2.76 8.68 -15.48
CA LEU A 18 -2.76 8.08 -14.15
C LEU A 18 -3.34 9.04 -13.14
N ARG A 19 -4.24 8.54 -12.28
CA ARG A 19 -4.70 9.24 -11.09
C ARG A 19 -3.91 8.77 -9.88
N LEU A 20 -3.19 9.67 -9.23
CA LEU A 20 -2.32 9.33 -8.11
C LEU A 20 -2.76 10.01 -6.82
N LEU A 21 -2.65 9.28 -5.72
CA LEU A 21 -2.59 9.82 -4.37
C LEU A 21 -1.17 9.64 -3.86
N VAL A 22 -0.54 10.73 -3.45
CA VAL A 22 0.81 10.74 -2.88
C VAL A 22 0.75 11.39 -1.51
N SER A 23 1.23 10.70 -0.47
CA SER A 23 1.33 11.26 0.87
C SER A 23 2.76 11.70 1.18
N PHE A 24 2.90 12.71 2.02
CA PHE A 24 4.19 13.28 2.42
C PHE A 24 4.25 13.46 3.93
N ASP A 25 5.46 13.27 4.48
CA ASP A 25 5.78 13.53 5.88
C ASP A 25 6.03 15.03 6.14
N GLU A 26 6.41 15.38 7.37
CA GLU A 26 6.73 16.76 7.78
C GLU A 26 7.93 17.39 7.05
N ASN A 27 8.74 16.60 6.34
CA ASN A 27 9.92 17.04 5.60
C ASN A 27 9.68 17.06 4.07
N ASP A 28 8.40 16.99 3.63
CA ASP A 28 8.01 16.87 2.22
C ASP A 28 8.63 15.64 1.51
N LYS A 29 8.98 14.59 2.27
CA LYS A 29 9.43 13.32 1.69
C LYS A 29 8.19 12.48 1.35
N PRO A 30 8.10 11.91 0.13
CA PRO A 30 6.99 11.05 -0.24
C PRO A 30 7.02 9.77 0.60
N VAL A 31 5.86 9.36 1.08
CA VAL A 31 5.70 8.25 2.01
C VAL A 31 4.94 7.10 1.38
N ASP A 32 3.73 7.36 0.88
CA ASP A 32 2.95 6.42 0.09
C ASP A 32 2.70 6.97 -1.31
N LEU A 33 2.63 6.03 -2.27
CA LEU A 33 2.21 6.31 -3.65
C LEU A 33 1.17 5.29 -4.08
N ILE A 34 -0.04 5.76 -4.37
CA ILE A 34 -1.17 4.91 -4.73
C ILE A 34 -1.69 5.28 -6.11
N ASN A 35 -1.83 4.27 -6.97
CA ASN A 35 -2.57 4.39 -8.22
C ASN A 35 -4.08 4.20 -7.94
N LEU A 36 -4.83 5.30 -8.03
CA LEU A 36 -6.26 5.35 -7.75
C LEU A 36 -7.09 4.58 -8.77
N ASP A 37 -6.55 4.30 -9.96
CA ASP A 37 -7.24 3.56 -11.01
C ASP A 37 -7.21 2.04 -10.77
N VAL A 38 -6.32 1.57 -9.88
CA VAL A 38 -6.13 0.13 -9.61
C VAL A 38 -6.86 -0.31 -8.35
N THR A 39 -6.76 0.47 -7.27
CA THR A 39 -7.30 0.05 -5.98
C THR A 39 -8.82 0.16 -5.94
N LYS A 40 -9.44 -0.81 -5.26
CA LYS A 40 -10.88 -0.83 -4.99
C LYS A 40 -11.19 -0.76 -3.50
N ILE A 41 -10.16 -0.56 -2.67
CA ILE A 41 -10.30 -0.44 -1.22
C ILE A 41 -11.17 0.79 -0.88
N GLY A 42 -12.08 0.63 0.06
CA GLY A 42 -13.05 1.65 0.47
C GLY A 42 -14.37 1.58 -0.28
N GLU A 43 -14.38 1.07 -1.52
CA GLU A 43 -15.59 0.98 -2.33
C GLU A 43 -16.59 -0.03 -1.73
N VAL A 44 -17.88 0.30 -1.84
CA VAL A 44 -18.97 -0.50 -1.27
C VAL A 44 -19.86 -1.05 -2.38
N TYR A 45 -20.19 -2.33 -2.27
CA TYR A 45 -20.93 -3.08 -3.28
C TYR A 45 -22.07 -3.86 -2.65
N LEU A 46 -23.17 -4.03 -3.40
CA LEU A 46 -24.12 -5.09 -3.08
C LEU A 46 -23.52 -6.42 -3.49
N ALA A 47 -23.37 -7.33 -2.53
CA ALA A 47 -22.85 -8.67 -2.75
C ALA A 47 -23.97 -9.69 -2.74
N THR A 48 -23.88 -10.68 -3.62
CA THR A 48 -24.68 -11.91 -3.59
C THR A 48 -23.77 -13.09 -3.25
N VAL A 49 -24.16 -13.94 -2.31
CA VAL A 49 -23.38 -15.13 -1.94
C VAL A 49 -23.43 -16.16 -3.08
N GLU A 50 -22.31 -16.33 -3.79
CA GLU A 50 -22.16 -17.31 -4.87
C GLU A 50 -21.88 -18.71 -4.30
N LYS A 51 -21.08 -18.79 -3.22
CA LYS A 51 -20.71 -20.07 -2.61
C LYS A 51 -20.34 -19.91 -1.14
N VAL A 52 -20.91 -20.76 -0.29
CA VAL A 52 -20.47 -20.92 1.11
C VAL A 52 -19.34 -21.94 1.18
N LEU A 53 -18.24 -21.60 1.85
CA LEU A 53 -17.05 -22.43 2.01
C LEU A 53 -16.95 -22.94 3.45
N ASN A 54 -17.30 -24.21 3.66
CA ASN A 54 -17.33 -24.80 5.00
C ASN A 54 -15.93 -24.99 5.61
N ASP A 55 -14.91 -25.26 4.79
CA ASP A 55 -13.55 -25.58 5.26
C ASP A 55 -12.77 -24.36 5.79
N VAL A 56 -13.15 -23.15 5.35
CA VAL A 56 -12.46 -21.89 5.68
C VAL A 56 -13.36 -20.89 6.40
N ASP A 57 -14.55 -21.33 6.84
CA ASP A 57 -15.57 -20.52 7.53
C ASP A 57 -15.80 -19.16 6.85
N GLY A 58 -16.12 -19.18 5.56
CA GLY A 58 -16.30 -17.97 4.76
C GLY A 58 -17.14 -18.17 3.50
N CYS A 59 -17.33 -17.10 2.73
CA CYS A 59 -18.17 -17.09 1.54
C CYS A 59 -17.45 -16.42 0.36
N ILE A 60 -17.65 -16.97 -0.84
CA ILE A 60 -17.37 -16.29 -2.10
C ILE A 60 -18.61 -15.49 -2.50
N LEU A 61 -18.36 -14.23 -2.86
CA LEU A 61 -19.37 -13.25 -3.22
C LEU A 61 -19.24 -12.91 -4.70
N LYS A 62 -20.37 -12.72 -5.36
CA LYS A 62 -20.47 -11.98 -6.62
C LYS A 62 -20.90 -10.56 -6.29
N LEU A 63 -20.04 -9.59 -6.59
CA LEU A 63 -20.35 -8.16 -6.44
C LEU A 63 -21.19 -7.70 -7.64
N ASP A 64 -22.04 -6.71 -7.45
CA ASP A 64 -22.81 -6.03 -8.51
C ASP A 64 -21.92 -5.39 -9.60
N SER A 65 -20.65 -5.12 -9.32
CA SER A 65 -19.60 -4.83 -10.31
C SER A 65 -19.19 -6.01 -11.20
N ASN A 66 -19.78 -7.20 -11.00
CA ASN A 66 -19.40 -8.48 -11.61
C ASN A 66 -17.99 -8.99 -11.26
N THR A 67 -17.40 -8.47 -10.17
CA THR A 67 -16.14 -8.98 -9.61
C THR A 67 -16.41 -9.95 -8.45
N LYS A 68 -15.37 -10.67 -8.00
CA LYS A 68 -15.47 -11.63 -6.90
C LYS A 68 -14.96 -11.05 -5.59
N GLY A 69 -15.74 -11.23 -4.53
CA GLY A 69 -15.38 -10.90 -3.15
C GLY A 69 -15.26 -12.15 -2.27
N TYR A 70 -14.64 -12.00 -1.12
CA TYR A 70 -14.54 -13.00 -0.06
C TYR A 70 -14.79 -12.35 1.29
N ILE A 71 -15.62 -12.99 2.11
CA ILE A 71 -15.89 -12.55 3.48
C ILE A 71 -15.85 -13.75 4.42
N GLU A 72 -15.19 -13.57 5.57
CA GLU A 72 -15.20 -14.56 6.64
C GLU A 72 -16.56 -14.54 7.37
N ASN A 73 -17.08 -15.69 7.74
CA ASN A 73 -18.38 -15.81 8.37
C ASN A 73 -18.47 -15.01 9.68
N LYS A 74 -17.37 -14.89 10.45
CA LYS A 74 -17.32 -14.08 11.68
C LYS A 74 -17.65 -12.60 11.46
N LYS A 75 -17.46 -12.06 10.25
CA LYS A 75 -17.75 -10.66 9.90
C LYS A 75 -19.20 -10.42 9.48
N LEU A 76 -19.97 -11.48 9.25
CA LEU A 76 -21.36 -11.38 8.80
C LEU A 76 -22.30 -10.93 9.91
N ILE A 77 -23.25 -10.06 9.56
CA ILE A 77 -24.30 -9.55 10.44
C ILE A 77 -25.67 -9.91 9.82
N PRO A 78 -26.20 -11.13 10.07
CA PRO A 78 -27.38 -11.66 9.38
C PRO A 78 -28.65 -10.82 9.50
N ASP A 79 -28.80 -10.06 10.58
CA ASP A 79 -29.96 -9.22 10.83
C ASP A 79 -29.96 -7.93 9.99
N SER A 80 -28.87 -7.65 9.29
CA SER A 80 -28.71 -6.50 8.40
C SER A 80 -28.59 -6.91 6.93
N TYR A 81 -28.99 -8.15 6.59
CA TYR A 81 -29.00 -8.61 5.20
C TYR A 81 -30.12 -7.92 4.42
N VAL A 82 -29.85 -7.66 3.15
CA VAL A 82 -30.84 -7.14 2.18
C VAL A 82 -31.81 -8.25 1.79
N THR A 83 -31.27 -9.44 1.50
CA THR A 83 -32.04 -10.64 1.16
C THR A 83 -31.53 -11.81 1.97
N ARG A 84 -32.44 -12.50 2.67
CA ARG A 84 -32.11 -13.66 3.53
C ARG A 84 -32.97 -14.87 3.18
N HIS A 85 -32.32 -16.00 2.94
CA HIS A 85 -32.94 -17.25 2.50
C HIS A 85 -33.02 -18.30 3.61
N SER A 86 -32.43 -18.05 4.79
CA SER A 86 -32.56 -18.94 5.94
C SER A 86 -32.42 -18.21 7.27
N ASP A 87 -33.31 -18.55 8.20
CA ASP A 87 -33.21 -18.12 9.60
C ASP A 87 -32.38 -19.09 10.47
N LYS A 88 -32.11 -20.29 9.95
CA LYS A 88 -31.36 -21.34 10.68
C LYS A 88 -29.86 -21.26 10.43
N LYS A 89 -29.46 -20.93 9.21
CA LYS A 89 -28.06 -20.81 8.81
C LYS A 89 -27.61 -19.36 8.97
N LYS A 90 -26.33 -19.16 9.28
CA LYS A 90 -25.73 -17.82 9.33
C LYS A 90 -25.71 -17.16 7.94
N VAL A 91 -25.54 -17.97 6.90
CA VAL A 91 -25.47 -17.55 5.51
C VAL A 91 -25.81 -18.71 4.58
N CYS A 92 -26.48 -18.39 3.49
CA CYS A 92 -26.85 -19.28 2.40
C CYS A 92 -26.42 -18.70 1.06
N GLN A 93 -26.38 -19.55 0.04
CA GLN A 93 -26.28 -19.08 -1.34
C GLN A 93 -27.47 -18.17 -1.67
N GLU A 94 -27.24 -17.17 -2.51
CA GLU A 94 -28.19 -16.12 -2.92
C GLU A 94 -28.54 -15.10 -1.84
N ASP A 95 -28.07 -15.24 -0.59
CA ASP A 95 -28.18 -14.15 0.40
C ASP A 95 -27.47 -12.89 -0.14
N GLN A 96 -28.04 -11.73 0.18
CA GLN A 96 -27.53 -10.44 -0.28
C GLN A 96 -27.30 -9.48 0.87
N PHE A 97 -26.17 -8.77 0.82
CA PHE A 97 -25.79 -7.75 1.80
C PHE A 97 -24.73 -6.81 1.24
N TYR A 98 -24.58 -5.65 1.85
CA TYR A 98 -23.55 -4.70 1.46
C TYR A 98 -22.19 -5.08 2.04
N VAL A 99 -21.15 -4.89 1.25
CA VAL A 99 -19.76 -5.11 1.67
C VAL A 99 -18.86 -3.98 1.23
N GLN A 100 -17.90 -3.61 2.07
CA GLN A 100 -16.78 -2.75 1.72
C GLN A 100 -15.54 -3.58 1.43
N ILE A 101 -14.85 -3.28 0.34
CA ILE A 101 -13.53 -3.88 0.08
C ILE A 101 -12.53 -3.24 1.04
N TYR A 102 -11.84 -4.05 1.84
CA TYR A 102 -10.77 -3.57 2.74
C TYR A 102 -9.38 -4.03 2.30
N GLN A 103 -9.29 -4.94 1.34
CA GLN A 103 -8.02 -5.39 0.79
C GLN A 103 -8.18 -5.77 -0.68
N ASP A 104 -7.29 -5.22 -1.51
CA ASP A 104 -7.23 -5.56 -2.93
C ASP A 104 -6.79 -7.01 -3.17
N ARG A 105 -7.35 -7.60 -4.23
CA ARG A 105 -7.00 -8.95 -4.68
C ARG A 105 -5.54 -9.09 -5.11
N LYS A 106 -5.02 -10.32 -5.04
CA LYS A 106 -3.73 -10.71 -5.67
C LYS A 106 -4.04 -11.66 -6.84
N GLY A 107 -3.76 -11.22 -8.06
CA GLY A 107 -4.07 -11.97 -9.29
C GLY A 107 -5.57 -12.26 -9.40
N ILE A 108 -5.94 -13.53 -9.61
CA ILE A 108 -7.32 -13.98 -9.80
C ILE A 108 -8.10 -14.19 -8.48
N LYS A 109 -7.47 -14.00 -7.32
CA LYS A 109 -8.13 -14.16 -6.02
C LYS A 109 -9.28 -13.14 -5.87
N PRO A 110 -10.30 -13.44 -5.06
CA PRO A 110 -11.33 -12.46 -4.74
C PRO A 110 -10.76 -11.29 -3.91
N TYR A 111 -11.45 -10.15 -3.93
CA TYR A 111 -11.24 -9.05 -3.00
C TYR A 111 -11.62 -9.47 -1.57
N SER A 112 -10.93 -8.95 -0.55
CA SER A 112 -11.32 -9.21 0.83
C SER A 112 -12.31 -8.14 1.29
N CYS A 113 -13.43 -8.59 1.85
CA CYS A 113 -14.58 -7.75 2.16
C CYS A 113 -14.90 -7.71 3.66
N ASN A 114 -15.36 -6.56 4.13
CA ASN A 114 -16.02 -6.38 5.43
C ASN A 114 -17.51 -6.15 5.20
N PHE A 115 -18.35 -6.65 6.10
CA PHE A 115 -19.79 -6.37 6.07
C PHE A 115 -20.03 -4.89 6.38
N ILE A 116 -20.99 -4.28 5.68
CA ILE A 116 -21.48 -2.93 5.95
C ILE A 116 -23.00 -3.01 6.14
N LYS A 117 -23.53 -2.37 7.18
CA LYS A 117 -24.99 -2.25 7.30
C LYS A 117 -25.49 -1.21 6.31
N GLN A 118 -26.70 -1.40 5.80
CA GLN A 118 -27.29 -0.46 4.85
C GLN A 118 -27.43 0.96 5.42
N GLU A 119 -27.65 1.12 6.72
CA GLU A 119 -27.68 2.42 7.41
C GLU A 119 -26.31 3.12 7.47
N ASP A 120 -25.22 2.35 7.44
CA ASP A 120 -23.84 2.85 7.43
C ASP A 120 -23.35 3.12 5.99
N TYR A 121 -24.18 2.83 4.98
CA TYR A 121 -23.87 3.15 3.60
C TYR A 121 -23.87 4.67 3.40
N THR A 122 -22.69 5.26 3.40
CA THR A 122 -22.48 6.58 2.80
C THR A 122 -22.24 6.38 1.31
N GLU A 123 -22.88 7.18 0.43
CA GLU A 123 -22.71 7.08 -1.02
C GLU A 123 -21.22 6.85 -1.39
N ASN A 124 -20.97 5.65 -1.92
CA ASN A 124 -19.72 5.07 -2.39
C ASN A 124 -18.41 5.71 -1.84
N PRO A 125 -17.90 5.26 -0.67
CA PRO A 125 -16.65 5.78 -0.14
C PRO A 125 -15.52 5.50 -1.13
N THR A 126 -14.86 6.55 -1.61
CA THR A 126 -13.68 6.39 -2.47
C THR A 126 -12.48 5.93 -1.65
N PHE A 127 -11.48 5.36 -2.32
CA PHE A 127 -10.18 5.08 -1.69
C PHE A 127 -9.62 6.31 -0.96
N ILE A 128 -9.81 7.51 -1.51
CA ILE A 128 -9.36 8.77 -0.88
C ILE A 128 -9.98 8.94 0.51
N LYS A 129 -11.31 8.80 0.63
CA LYS A 129 -12.01 8.91 1.93
C LYS A 129 -11.54 7.83 2.91
N TYR A 130 -11.36 6.60 2.42
CA TYR A 130 -10.82 5.50 3.23
C TYR A 130 -9.40 5.83 3.73
N TYR A 131 -8.52 6.26 2.84
CA TYR A 131 -7.12 6.55 3.16
C TYR A 131 -7.02 7.69 4.19
N LEU A 132 -7.70 8.80 3.94
CA LEU A 132 -7.70 9.95 4.85
C LEU A 132 -8.26 9.58 6.22
N GLY A 133 -9.36 8.82 6.29
CA GLY A 133 -9.99 8.45 7.56
C GLY A 133 -9.21 7.42 8.40
N ASN A 134 -8.31 6.64 7.79
CA ASN A 134 -7.55 5.60 8.49
C ASN A 134 -6.09 5.98 8.77
N TYR A 135 -5.49 6.87 7.97
CA TYR A 135 -4.05 7.13 8.00
C TYR A 135 -3.67 8.59 8.17
N CYS A 136 -4.60 9.53 8.02
CA CYS A 136 -4.31 10.96 8.09
C CYS A 136 -4.92 11.57 9.36
N ASP A 137 -4.18 12.51 9.95
CA ASP A 137 -4.64 13.30 11.09
C ASP A 137 -5.47 14.50 10.61
N SER A 138 -6.21 15.13 11.54
CA SER A 138 -7.08 16.28 11.23
C SER A 138 -6.34 17.52 10.69
N ASP A 139 -5.03 17.62 10.92
CA ASP A 139 -4.17 18.72 10.43
C ASP A 139 -3.48 18.39 9.09
N THR A 140 -3.78 17.23 8.48
CA THR A 140 -3.26 16.85 7.17
C THR A 140 -3.79 17.79 6.09
N GLU A 141 -2.91 18.47 5.35
CA GLU A 141 -3.30 19.26 4.19
C GLU A 141 -3.59 18.34 3.01
N VAL A 142 -4.78 18.44 2.42
CA VAL A 142 -5.12 17.71 1.18
C VAL A 142 -5.20 18.71 0.04
N ILE A 143 -4.42 18.47 -1.02
CA ILE A 143 -4.30 19.34 -2.18
C ILE A 143 -4.68 18.55 -3.44
N THR A 144 -5.48 19.14 -4.32
CA THR A 144 -5.81 18.51 -5.61
C THR A 144 -5.98 19.54 -6.72
N ASP A 145 -5.63 19.15 -7.94
CA ASP A 145 -5.93 19.88 -9.19
C ASP A 145 -7.09 19.23 -9.97
N MET A 146 -7.71 18.19 -9.40
CA MET A 146 -8.80 17.45 -10.01
C MET A 146 -10.18 18.02 -9.61
N PRO A 147 -10.99 18.53 -10.57
CA PRO A 147 -12.28 19.15 -10.26
C PRO A 147 -13.26 18.18 -9.56
N ASP A 148 -13.34 16.94 -10.01
CA ASP A 148 -14.24 15.92 -9.45
C ASP A 148 -13.91 15.61 -7.98
N ILE A 149 -12.63 15.61 -7.62
CA ILE A 149 -12.18 15.40 -6.24
C ILE A 149 -12.48 16.63 -5.36
N HIS A 150 -12.27 17.84 -5.87
CA HIS A 150 -12.57 19.06 -5.11
C HIS A 150 -14.08 19.28 -4.94
N GLU A 151 -14.89 19.03 -5.97
CA GLU A 151 -16.35 19.10 -5.88
C GLU A 151 -16.91 18.09 -4.87
N ALA A 152 -16.35 16.88 -4.82
CA ALA A 152 -16.73 15.87 -3.84
C ALA A 152 -16.33 16.26 -2.40
N ASN A 153 -15.27 17.07 -2.22
CA ASN A 153 -14.89 17.59 -0.92
C ASN A 153 -14.28 19.00 -1.00
N PRO A 154 -15.11 20.05 -0.88
CA PRO A 154 -14.67 21.45 -1.00
C PRO A 154 -13.70 21.91 0.11
N SER A 155 -13.50 21.12 1.17
CA SER A 155 -12.49 21.41 2.20
C SER A 155 -11.06 21.16 1.73
N PHE A 156 -10.88 20.36 0.67
CA PHE A 156 -9.55 20.15 0.08
C PHE A 156 -9.09 21.41 -0.64
N ARG A 157 -7.81 21.73 -0.52
CA ARG A 157 -7.23 22.87 -1.21
C ARG A 157 -7.20 22.60 -2.71
N TYR A 158 -7.99 23.36 -3.45
CA TYR A 158 -7.95 23.32 -4.91
C TYR A 158 -6.73 24.08 -5.42
N TYR A 159 -5.91 23.42 -6.22
CA TYR A 159 -4.73 23.99 -6.85
C TYR A 159 -5.03 24.31 -8.32
N ILE A 160 -4.84 25.57 -8.70
CA ILE A 160 -4.99 26.05 -10.07
C ILE A 160 -3.74 26.86 -10.40
N ASP A 161 -2.98 26.39 -11.38
CA ASP A 161 -1.85 27.11 -11.96
C ASP A 161 -1.67 26.65 -13.42
N ASP A 162 -1.80 27.58 -14.37
CA ASP A 162 -1.71 27.28 -15.80
C ASP A 162 -0.28 26.94 -16.25
N SER A 163 0.72 27.28 -15.45
CA SER A 163 2.15 27.16 -15.79
C SER A 163 2.83 25.95 -15.16
N LEU A 164 2.32 25.46 -14.03
CA LEU A 164 2.95 24.39 -13.25
C LEU A 164 1.88 23.47 -12.65
N SER A 165 1.69 22.28 -13.22
CA SER A 165 0.76 21.29 -12.64
C SER A 165 1.26 20.72 -11.31
N LEU A 166 0.36 20.18 -10.46
CA LEU A 166 0.78 19.48 -9.23
C LEU A 166 1.72 18.31 -9.54
N TRP A 167 1.45 17.59 -10.63
CA TRP A 167 2.31 16.52 -11.12
C TRP A 167 3.78 16.96 -11.27
N ASN A 168 4.00 18.12 -11.89
CA ASN A 168 5.34 18.67 -12.12
C ASN A 168 5.91 19.32 -10.85
N LEU A 169 5.08 20.03 -10.09
CA LEU A 169 5.47 20.67 -8.82
C LEU A 169 6.06 19.66 -7.83
N TYR A 170 5.47 18.46 -7.74
CA TYR A 170 5.93 17.38 -6.87
C TYR A 170 6.86 16.38 -7.58
N GLY A 171 7.24 16.63 -8.84
CA GLY A 171 8.21 15.81 -9.57
C GLY A 171 7.79 14.35 -9.75
N LEU A 172 6.50 14.09 -9.95
CA LEU A 172 5.93 12.73 -9.92
C LEU A 172 6.45 11.82 -11.04
N THR A 173 6.79 12.35 -12.22
CA THR A 173 7.45 11.57 -13.28
C THR A 173 8.75 10.94 -12.79
N LYS A 174 9.61 11.74 -12.13
CA LYS A 174 10.89 11.24 -11.60
C LYS A 174 10.68 10.26 -10.45
N LEU A 175 9.67 10.50 -9.61
CA LEU A 175 9.30 9.56 -8.55
C LEU A 175 8.89 8.21 -9.16
N LEU A 176 8.05 8.21 -10.19
CA LEU A 176 7.63 7.01 -10.92
C LEU A 176 8.79 6.30 -11.61
N ASP A 177 9.67 7.04 -12.30
CA ASP A 177 10.87 6.47 -12.92
C ASP A 177 11.71 5.69 -11.89
N ASN A 178 11.88 6.26 -10.69
CA ASN A 178 12.64 5.65 -9.60
C ASN A 178 11.94 4.40 -9.04
N ILE A 179 10.65 4.48 -8.71
CA ILE A 179 9.94 3.36 -8.08
C ILE A 179 9.63 2.23 -9.05
N CYS A 180 9.57 2.51 -10.36
CA CYS A 180 9.43 1.51 -11.41
C CYS A 180 10.78 0.89 -11.80
N SER A 181 11.90 1.57 -11.52
CA SER A 181 13.23 1.01 -11.72
C SER A 181 13.51 -0.13 -10.73
N ARG A 182 14.16 -1.18 -11.21
CA ARG A 182 14.70 -2.26 -10.36
C ARG A 182 15.84 -1.78 -9.46
N ILE A 183 16.55 -0.73 -9.86
CA ILE A 183 17.74 -0.20 -9.20
C ILE A 183 17.39 1.12 -8.54
N CYS A 184 17.68 1.26 -7.24
CA CYS A 184 17.62 2.52 -6.51
C CYS A 184 19.03 2.94 -6.11
N HIS A 185 19.45 4.13 -6.54
CA HIS A 185 20.80 4.64 -6.30
C HIS A 185 20.95 5.24 -4.90
N LEU A 186 22.05 4.90 -4.23
CA LEU A 186 22.42 5.49 -2.94
C LEU A 186 23.19 6.80 -3.16
N LYS A 187 23.05 7.76 -2.24
CA LYS A 187 23.79 9.04 -2.23
C LYS A 187 25.30 8.80 -2.18
N SER A 188 25.74 7.74 -1.51
CA SER A 188 27.14 7.29 -1.51
C SER A 188 27.65 6.76 -2.84
N GLY A 189 26.82 6.65 -3.89
CA GLY A 189 27.21 6.10 -5.19
C GLY A 189 27.13 4.57 -5.29
N GLY A 190 26.65 3.90 -4.25
CA GLY A 190 26.14 2.53 -4.31
C GLY A 190 24.74 2.45 -4.92
N ASN A 191 24.13 1.28 -4.85
CA ASN A 191 22.72 1.08 -5.20
C ASN A 191 22.15 -0.14 -4.46
N ILE A 192 20.83 -0.20 -4.38
CA ILE A 192 20.09 -1.41 -4.05
C ILE A 192 19.36 -1.93 -5.29
N VAL A 193 19.24 -3.24 -5.39
CA VAL A 193 18.57 -3.93 -6.50
C VAL A 193 17.39 -4.71 -5.93
N ILE A 194 16.17 -4.37 -6.35
CA ILE A 194 14.92 -4.91 -5.80
C ILE A 194 14.31 -5.92 -6.79
N GLU A 195 14.21 -7.18 -6.39
CA GLU A 195 13.68 -8.28 -7.21
C GLU A 195 12.46 -8.94 -6.57
N PRO A 196 11.25 -8.69 -7.08
CA PRO A 196 10.09 -9.48 -6.69
C PRO A 196 10.14 -10.88 -7.30
N THR A 197 9.83 -11.90 -6.48
CA THR A 197 9.56 -13.27 -6.93
C THR A 197 8.10 -13.64 -6.65
N GLU A 198 7.70 -14.88 -6.91
CA GLU A 198 6.34 -15.34 -6.63
C GLU A 198 5.99 -15.28 -5.13
N ALA A 199 6.94 -15.69 -4.29
CA ALA A 199 6.75 -15.90 -2.85
C ALA A 199 7.30 -14.77 -1.98
N LEU A 200 8.41 -14.15 -2.39
CA LEU A 200 9.16 -13.17 -1.60
C LEU A 200 9.81 -12.10 -2.48
N THR A 201 10.26 -11.00 -1.87
CA THR A 201 11.08 -9.98 -2.54
C THR A 201 12.50 -10.02 -2.01
N VAL A 202 13.50 -9.97 -2.90
CA VAL A 202 14.91 -9.89 -2.53
C VAL A 202 15.42 -8.47 -2.81
N ILE A 203 16.22 -7.93 -1.90
CA ILE A 203 16.90 -6.65 -2.05
C ILE A 203 18.40 -6.87 -1.88
N ASP A 204 19.20 -6.61 -2.92
CA ASP A 204 20.65 -6.78 -2.92
C ASP A 204 21.36 -5.43 -2.83
N VAL A 205 22.42 -5.33 -2.02
CA VAL A 205 23.16 -4.07 -1.79
C VAL A 205 24.52 -4.09 -2.49
N ASN A 206 24.71 -3.11 -3.37
CA ASN A 206 25.97 -2.90 -4.10
C ASN A 206 26.63 -1.58 -3.70
N SER A 207 27.88 -1.63 -3.24
CA SER A 207 28.68 -0.43 -2.90
C SER A 207 29.17 0.38 -4.11
N GLY A 208 28.98 -0.14 -5.33
CA GLY A 208 29.24 0.58 -6.58
C GLY A 208 30.70 1.06 -6.74
N LYS A 209 30.87 2.21 -7.39
CA LYS A 209 32.20 2.79 -7.75
C LYS A 209 33.00 3.29 -6.54
N ASN A 210 32.44 3.27 -5.34
CA ASN A 210 33.09 3.74 -4.11
C ASN A 210 33.55 2.61 -3.19
N TYR A 211 33.64 1.38 -3.72
CA TYR A 211 34.27 0.24 -3.03
C TYR A 211 35.61 0.65 -2.39
N GLY A 212 35.68 0.56 -1.06
CA GLY A 212 36.88 0.87 -0.28
C GLY A 212 37.00 2.31 0.27
N LYS A 213 36.09 3.23 -0.09
CA LYS A 213 36.09 4.61 0.48
C LYS A 213 35.21 4.77 1.72
N GLN A 214 34.17 3.95 1.82
CA GLN A 214 33.24 3.93 2.96
C GLN A 214 33.23 2.55 3.60
N LYS A 215 32.91 2.50 4.89
CA LYS A 215 32.82 1.22 5.60
C LYS A 215 31.55 0.48 5.17
N PRO A 216 31.57 -0.85 5.01
CA PRO A 216 30.38 -1.63 4.66
C PRO A 216 29.17 -1.34 5.55
N PHE A 217 29.39 -1.14 6.85
CA PHE A 217 28.33 -0.77 7.80
C PHE A 217 27.63 0.55 7.43
N GLU A 218 28.37 1.59 7.03
CA GLU A 218 27.80 2.89 6.65
C GLU A 218 26.95 2.77 5.39
N VAL A 219 27.42 1.99 4.41
CA VAL A 219 26.67 1.70 3.18
C VAL A 219 25.41 0.90 3.48
N ASN A 220 25.47 -0.06 4.41
CA ASN A 220 24.31 -0.86 4.82
C ASN A 220 23.26 -0.03 5.54
N VAL A 221 23.64 0.95 6.38
CA VAL A 221 22.68 1.86 7.02
C VAL A 221 21.92 2.66 5.96
N GLU A 222 22.64 3.25 5.00
CA GLU A 222 22.02 3.99 3.89
C GLU A 222 21.13 3.08 3.01
N ALA A 223 21.59 1.85 2.75
CA ALA A 223 20.84 0.87 1.99
C ALA A 223 19.55 0.45 2.71
N LEU A 224 19.56 0.34 4.04
CA LEU A 224 18.36 0.07 4.83
C LEU A 224 17.38 1.25 4.74
N GLU A 225 17.83 2.49 4.90
CA GLU A 225 16.96 3.66 4.74
C GLU A 225 16.28 3.69 3.35
N ALA A 226 17.06 3.42 2.30
CA ALA A 226 16.54 3.33 0.94
C ALA A 226 15.58 2.14 0.77
N ALA A 227 15.94 0.95 1.26
CA ALA A 227 15.11 -0.25 1.15
C ALA A 227 13.75 -0.07 1.84
N PHE A 228 13.72 0.46 3.06
CA PHE A 228 12.47 0.71 3.79
C PHE A 228 11.61 1.79 3.11
N SER A 229 12.23 2.82 2.51
CA SER A 229 11.51 3.80 1.71
C SER A 229 10.91 3.18 0.44
N GLU A 230 11.66 2.34 -0.27
CA GLU A 230 11.22 1.70 -1.52
C GLU A 230 10.14 0.65 -1.27
N ILE A 231 10.24 -0.19 -0.23
CA ILE A 231 9.20 -1.18 0.08
C ILE A 231 7.87 -0.51 0.43
N ARG A 232 7.93 0.68 1.05
CA ARG A 232 6.75 1.47 1.39
C ARG A 232 6.16 2.14 0.15
N LEU A 233 6.94 2.92 -0.59
CA LEU A 233 6.50 3.62 -1.81
C LEU A 233 5.98 2.66 -2.88
N ARG A 234 6.57 1.47 -3.01
CA ARG A 234 6.12 0.45 -3.97
C ARG A 234 4.99 -0.43 -3.42
N SER A 235 4.60 -0.27 -2.15
CA SER A 235 3.67 -1.17 -1.46
C SER A 235 4.06 -2.65 -1.57
N ILE A 236 5.35 -2.95 -1.39
CA ILE A 236 5.87 -4.32 -1.30
C ILE A 236 5.41 -4.91 0.04
N SER A 237 4.95 -6.16 0.03
CA SER A 237 4.42 -6.84 1.22
C SER A 237 4.74 -8.33 1.18
N GLY A 238 4.56 -9.00 2.32
CA GLY A 238 4.95 -10.40 2.51
C GLY A 238 6.38 -10.52 3.02
N ILE A 239 7.06 -11.57 2.58
CA ILE A 239 8.45 -11.88 2.98
C ILE A 239 9.40 -11.05 2.13
N ILE A 240 10.34 -10.37 2.79
CA ILE A 240 11.38 -9.54 2.18
C ILE A 240 12.71 -9.98 2.76
N LEU A 241 13.67 -10.29 1.89
CA LEU A 241 15.04 -10.67 2.25
C LEU A 241 16.00 -9.58 1.77
N ILE A 242 16.83 -9.05 2.66
CA ILE A 242 17.80 -8.00 2.32
C ILE A 242 19.22 -8.58 2.46
N ASP A 243 19.94 -8.68 1.34
CA ASP A 243 21.33 -9.12 1.28
C ASP A 243 22.25 -7.90 1.44
N LEU A 244 22.73 -7.71 2.67
CA LEU A 244 23.58 -6.59 3.05
C LEU A 244 25.06 -6.94 2.85
N LEU A 245 25.91 -5.92 2.73
CA LEU A 245 27.36 -6.13 2.68
C LEU A 245 27.85 -6.81 3.97
N LYS A 246 28.82 -7.71 3.85
CA LYS A 246 29.38 -8.45 4.99
C LYS A 246 29.97 -7.51 6.04
N VAL A 247 29.51 -7.67 7.27
CA VAL A 247 29.97 -6.94 8.46
C VAL A 247 30.21 -7.92 9.61
N SER A 248 30.75 -7.45 10.73
CA SER A 248 30.88 -8.27 11.94
C SER A 248 29.53 -8.53 12.61
N LYS A 249 29.43 -9.57 13.43
CA LYS A 249 28.19 -9.90 14.17
C LYS A 249 27.72 -8.75 15.09
N ALA A 250 28.65 -8.00 15.68
CA ALA A 250 28.32 -6.82 16.49
C ALA A 250 27.76 -5.66 15.65
N GLU A 251 28.11 -5.60 14.37
CA GLU A 251 27.55 -4.63 13.42
C GLU A 251 26.19 -5.11 12.88
N GLU A 252 25.98 -6.41 12.69
CA GLU A 252 24.65 -6.98 12.39
C GLU A 252 23.62 -6.62 13.47
N GLU A 253 23.97 -6.72 14.75
CA GLU A 253 23.10 -6.31 15.86
C GLU A 253 22.72 -4.83 15.76
N LYS A 254 23.67 -3.95 15.41
CA LYS A 254 23.39 -2.53 15.17
C LYS A 254 22.53 -2.28 13.93
N LEU A 255 22.70 -3.07 12.87
CA LEU A 255 21.85 -2.97 11.68
C LEU A 255 20.41 -3.40 11.98
N ILE A 256 20.21 -4.36 12.89
CA ILE A 256 18.87 -4.70 13.40
C ILE A 256 18.28 -3.52 14.17
N GLU A 257 19.04 -2.83 15.03
CA GLU A 257 18.57 -1.64 15.73
C GLU A 257 18.15 -0.54 14.76
N VAL A 258 18.97 -0.27 13.74
CA VAL A 258 18.64 0.68 12.66
C VAL A 258 17.37 0.25 11.93
N ALA A 259 17.27 -1.01 11.51
CA ALA A 259 16.07 -1.52 10.83
C ALA A 259 14.81 -1.39 11.69
N ASN A 260 14.90 -1.64 12.99
CA ASN A 260 13.77 -1.45 13.91
C ASN A 260 13.36 0.02 14.01
N SER A 261 14.30 0.97 14.03
CA SER A 261 13.94 2.41 14.05
C SER A 261 13.22 2.87 12.77
N LEU A 262 13.42 2.20 11.65
CA LEU A 262 12.78 2.52 10.37
C LEU A 262 11.35 1.95 10.25
N VAL A 263 10.96 1.02 11.12
CA VAL A 263 9.62 0.39 11.09
C VAL A 263 8.52 1.41 11.41
N ASP A 264 8.79 2.36 12.31
CA ASP A 264 7.78 3.33 12.76
C ASP A 264 7.44 4.39 11.69
N GLU A 265 8.18 4.41 10.58
CA GLU A 265 7.91 5.22 9.38
C GLU A 265 6.90 4.57 8.41
N ASP A 266 6.32 3.41 8.75
CA ASP A 266 5.40 2.68 7.88
C ASP A 266 4.03 2.49 8.55
N ILE A 267 2.95 2.73 7.80
CA ILE A 267 1.57 2.41 8.24
C ILE A 267 1.32 0.91 8.34
N SER A 268 2.09 0.11 7.59
CA SER A 268 2.01 -1.34 7.60
C SER A 268 2.81 -1.89 8.76
N ARG A 269 2.24 -2.88 9.46
CA ARG A 269 3.00 -3.62 10.45
C ARG A 269 4.16 -4.35 9.79
N ILE A 270 5.38 -3.97 10.19
CA ILE A 270 6.63 -4.64 9.82
C ILE A 270 7.16 -5.41 11.02
N THR A 271 7.70 -6.60 10.76
CA THR A 271 8.45 -7.40 11.74
C THR A 271 9.85 -7.66 11.20
N ILE A 272 10.86 -7.31 12.00
CA ILE A 272 12.25 -7.67 11.75
C ILE A 272 12.54 -8.99 12.48
N HIS A 273 12.90 -10.04 11.75
CA HIS A 273 13.21 -11.35 12.34
C HIS A 273 14.69 -11.52 12.67
N GLY A 274 15.53 -10.61 12.19
CA GLY A 274 16.99 -10.62 12.37
C GLY A 274 17.71 -11.21 11.15
N PHE A 275 18.98 -11.57 11.33
CA PHE A 275 19.77 -12.21 10.28
C PHE A 275 19.60 -13.72 10.28
N SER A 276 19.38 -14.29 9.10
CA SER A 276 19.44 -15.72 8.86
C SER A 276 20.86 -16.26 9.03
N ASN A 277 21.01 -17.59 9.11
CA ASN A 277 22.32 -18.24 9.12
C ASN A 277 23.15 -17.99 7.85
N LEU A 278 22.51 -17.51 6.78
CA LEU A 278 23.17 -17.15 5.51
C LEU A 278 23.60 -15.68 5.46
N GLY A 279 23.29 -14.87 6.48
CA GLY A 279 23.62 -13.45 6.52
C GLY A 279 22.59 -12.54 5.85
N LEU A 280 21.39 -13.04 5.53
CA LEU A 280 20.28 -12.24 5.00
C LEU A 280 19.44 -11.66 6.13
N LEU A 281 19.12 -10.36 6.08
CA LEU A 281 18.15 -9.75 7.00
C LEU A 281 16.73 -10.14 6.57
N GLU A 282 16.00 -10.76 7.49
CA GLU A 282 14.65 -11.27 7.25
C GLU A 282 13.59 -10.28 7.76
N VAL A 283 12.71 -9.85 6.87
CA VAL A 283 11.66 -8.86 7.15
C VAL A 283 10.31 -9.40 6.67
N THR A 284 9.25 -9.15 7.45
CA THR A 284 7.87 -9.36 6.99
C THR A 284 7.08 -8.06 7.09
N ARG A 285 6.43 -7.66 6.00
CA ARG A 285 5.56 -6.47 5.95
C ARG A 285 4.12 -6.87 5.62
N SER A 286 3.17 -6.43 6.45
CA SER A 286 1.75 -6.73 6.24
C SER A 286 1.21 -6.07 4.98
N LYS A 287 0.31 -6.75 4.26
CA LYS A 287 -0.33 -6.19 3.06
C LYS A 287 -1.51 -5.31 3.45
N ILE A 288 -1.35 -3.99 3.30
CA ILE A 288 -2.47 -3.03 3.36
C ILE A 288 -2.97 -2.73 1.95
N PHE A 289 -2.08 -2.23 1.07
CA PHE A 289 -2.40 -1.91 -0.32
C PHE A 289 -1.83 -2.95 -1.30
N SER A 290 -2.31 -2.93 -2.54
CA SER A 290 -1.63 -3.66 -3.60
C SER A 290 -0.30 -3.01 -3.95
N THR A 291 0.67 -3.84 -4.35
CA THR A 291 1.93 -3.37 -4.92
C THR A 291 1.65 -2.43 -6.08
N PHE A 292 2.40 -1.34 -6.14
CA PHE A 292 2.20 -0.29 -7.13
C PHE A 292 2.32 -0.86 -8.54
N THR A 293 1.37 -0.49 -9.40
CA THR A 293 1.31 -0.89 -10.81
C THR A 293 0.75 0.26 -11.65
N ILE A 294 1.11 0.27 -12.95
CA ILE A 294 0.74 1.29 -13.95
C ILE A 294 -0.19 0.68 -15.00
#